data_AF-A0A3M2BR86-F1
#
_entry.id   AF-A0A3M2BR86-F1
#
_cell.length_a   1.000
_cell.length_b   1.000
_cell.length_c   1.000
_cell.angle_alpha   90.00
_cell.angle_beta   90.00
_cell.angle_gamma   90.00
#
_symmetry.space_group_name_H-M   'P 1'
#
loop_
_entity.id
_entity.type
_entity.pdbx_description
1 polymer ?
#
loop_
_entity_poly.entity_id
_entity_poly.type
_entity_poly.pdbx_seq_one_letter_code
_entity_poly.pdbx_strand_id
1 'polypeptide(L)'
;MDSIINEPGSGRDVAAFSSGIWSGQAASVNGRIGPPTVVTNLGRDLTDDHPIGVQFAGGGYSETNPDGPGKDRDFHVASTERRGLKRFWWVNNNARGGTAGFELTDMKLYTRVATRGSQIGEAQPYVECASCHDPHVSDNPTFLRVDPRESQVCLTCHNK
;
A
#
# COMPACT_ATOMS: atom_id res chain seq x y z
N MET A 1 -18.71 -5.03 -2.92
CA MET A 1 -17.70 -5.18 -1.85
C MET A 1 -16.45 -5.92 -2.32
N ASP A 2 -16.41 -6.36 -3.58
CA ASP A 2 -15.25 -6.95 -4.24
C ASP A 2 -14.01 -6.02 -4.34
N SER A 3 -14.17 -4.73 -4.01
CA SER A 3 -13.08 -3.74 -4.02
C SER A 3 -12.62 -3.30 -2.62
N ILE A 4 -13.26 -3.78 -1.54
CA ILE A 4 -12.82 -3.53 -0.15
C ILE A 4 -12.41 -4.83 0.54
N ILE A 5 -13.02 -5.95 0.17
CA ILE A 5 -12.52 -7.29 0.51
C ILE A 5 -11.67 -7.75 -0.67
N ASN A 6 -10.35 -7.84 -0.46
CA ASN A 6 -9.41 -8.46 -1.37
C ASN A 6 -9.61 -10.00 -1.40
N GLU A 7 -10.82 -10.46 -1.69
CA GLU A 7 -11.10 -11.84 -2.07
C GLU A 7 -11.21 -11.91 -3.59
N PRO A 8 -10.51 -12.84 -4.25
CA PRO A 8 -10.74 -13.10 -5.66
C PRO A 8 -12.17 -13.61 -5.85
N GLY A 9 -12.99 -12.85 -6.58
CA GLY A 9 -14.21 -13.35 -7.22
C GLY A 9 -15.29 -13.91 -6.30
N SER A 10 -15.77 -13.14 -5.32
CA SER A 10 -16.92 -13.58 -4.50
C SER A 10 -18.21 -13.76 -5.32
N GLY A 11 -18.29 -13.17 -6.53
CA GLY A 11 -19.42 -13.28 -7.44
C GLY A 11 -20.72 -12.70 -6.89
N ARG A 12 -20.64 -11.95 -5.78
CA ARG A 12 -21.81 -11.39 -5.08
C ARG A 12 -21.94 -9.91 -5.41
N ASP A 13 -22.80 -9.61 -6.38
CA ASP A 13 -23.28 -8.24 -6.58
C ASP A 13 -24.27 -7.88 -5.46
N VAL A 14 -24.04 -6.72 -4.85
CA VAL A 14 -24.94 -6.15 -3.84
C VAL A 14 -25.63 -4.97 -4.51
N ALA A 15 -26.89 -5.15 -4.92
CA ALA A 15 -27.66 -4.18 -5.71
C ALA A 15 -27.68 -2.75 -5.15
N ALA A 16 -27.62 -2.58 -3.82
CA ALA A 16 -27.53 -1.27 -3.18
C ALA A 16 -26.21 -0.54 -3.49
N PHE A 17 -25.10 -1.29 -3.63
CA PHE A 17 -23.79 -0.75 -3.99
C PHE A 17 -23.76 -0.35 -5.47
N SER A 18 -24.25 -1.21 -6.37
CA SER A 18 -24.27 -0.92 -7.81
C SER A 18 -25.25 0.20 -8.20
N SER A 19 -26.26 0.45 -7.38
CA SER A 19 -27.18 1.59 -7.54
C SER A 19 -26.71 2.90 -6.89
N GLY A 20 -25.58 2.88 -6.18
CA GLY A 20 -25.07 4.07 -5.48
C GLY A 20 -25.94 4.53 -4.30
N ILE A 21 -26.85 3.68 -3.82
CA ILE A 21 -27.76 3.99 -2.71
C ILE A 21 -27.21 3.31 -1.45
N TRP A 22 -26.56 4.10 -0.61
CA TRP A 22 -25.97 3.65 0.64
C TRP A 22 -26.89 4.02 1.80
N SER A 23 -27.64 3.05 2.32
CA SER A 23 -28.52 3.23 3.48
C SER A 23 -28.10 2.30 4.62
N GLY A 24 -27.91 2.84 5.82
CA GLY A 24 -27.54 2.10 7.03
C GLY A 24 -27.25 3.05 8.19
N GLN A 25 -27.46 2.62 9.44
CA GLN A 25 -27.02 3.40 10.60
C GLN A 25 -25.49 3.34 10.71
N ALA A 26 -24.85 4.48 10.92
CA ALA A 26 -23.44 4.52 11.29
C ALA A 26 -23.24 3.80 12.63
N ALA A 27 -22.37 2.80 12.67
CA ALA A 27 -22.07 2.05 13.89
C ALA A 27 -20.56 1.90 14.09
N SER A 28 -20.13 1.88 15.36
CA SER A 28 -18.77 1.46 15.69
C SER A 28 -18.62 -0.02 15.35
N VAL A 29 -17.56 -0.35 14.62
CA VAL A 29 -17.24 -1.71 14.19
C VAL A 29 -16.04 -2.29 14.96
N ASN A 30 -15.53 -1.56 15.97
CA ASN A 30 -14.40 -1.96 16.82
C ASN A 30 -13.21 -2.52 16.00
N GLY A 31 -12.74 -1.79 14.99
CA GLY A 31 -11.60 -2.20 14.17
C GLY A 31 -11.84 -3.33 13.16
N ARG A 32 -13.10 -3.67 12.87
CA ARG A 32 -13.46 -4.68 11.86
C ARG A 32 -14.18 -4.05 10.68
N ILE A 33 -14.17 -4.68 9.52
CA ILE A 33 -15.07 -4.27 8.41
C ILE A 33 -16.52 -4.53 8.85
N GLY A 34 -17.35 -3.48 8.88
CA GLY A 34 -18.78 -3.62 9.17
C GLY A 34 -19.51 -4.44 8.09
N PRO A 35 -20.66 -5.06 8.42
CA PRO A 35 -21.44 -5.78 7.42
C PRO A 35 -21.93 -4.85 6.30
N PRO A 36 -22.32 -5.38 5.12
CA PRO A 36 -22.72 -4.60 3.93
C PRO A 36 -23.84 -3.57 4.14
N THR A 37 -24.59 -3.70 5.22
CA THR A 37 -25.72 -2.85 5.58
C THR A 37 -25.35 -1.71 6.52
N VAL A 38 -24.06 -1.54 6.85
CA VAL A 38 -23.59 -0.60 7.87
C VAL A 38 -22.50 0.29 7.29
N VAL A 39 -22.67 1.60 7.42
CA VAL A 39 -21.58 2.54 7.15
C VAL A 39 -20.63 2.46 8.35
N THR A 40 -19.43 1.93 8.10
CA THR A 40 -18.40 1.82 9.13
C THR A 40 -17.97 3.22 9.58
N ASN A 41 -18.17 3.54 10.85
CA ASN A 41 -17.75 4.81 11.44
C ASN A 41 -16.35 4.66 12.05
N LEU A 42 -15.32 5.07 11.30
CA LEU A 42 -13.89 4.91 11.63
C LEU A 42 -13.37 5.91 12.69
N GLY A 43 -14.25 6.62 13.40
CA GLY A 43 -13.85 7.58 14.43
C GLY A 43 -12.92 8.69 13.90
N ARG A 44 -12.10 9.27 14.79
CA ARG A 44 -11.05 10.25 14.45
C ARG A 44 -9.63 9.68 14.60
N ASP A 45 -9.50 8.54 15.25
CA ASP A 45 -8.24 7.84 15.47
C ASP A 45 -8.19 6.63 14.56
N LEU A 46 -7.38 6.71 13.51
CA LEU A 46 -7.26 5.71 12.45
C LEU A 46 -6.06 4.79 12.66
N THR A 47 -5.50 4.74 13.87
CA THR A 47 -4.27 3.99 14.14
C THR A 47 -4.46 2.46 14.09
N ASP A 48 -5.68 1.95 14.30
CA ASP A 48 -6.01 0.52 14.33
C ASP A 48 -7.17 0.10 13.39
N ASP A 49 -7.77 1.03 12.65
CA ASP A 49 -9.03 0.83 11.90
C ASP A 49 -8.82 0.49 10.40
N HIS A 50 -7.83 -0.37 10.10
CA HIS A 50 -7.14 -0.58 8.81
C HIS A 50 -5.99 0.39 8.65
N PRO A 51 -4.74 -0.09 8.67
CA PRO A 51 -3.61 0.80 8.52
C PRO A 51 -3.64 1.36 7.09
N ILE A 52 -3.76 2.68 6.96
CA ILE A 52 -3.60 3.42 5.69
C ILE A 52 -2.25 3.05 5.03
N GLY A 53 -1.29 2.54 5.81
CA GLY A 53 -0.11 1.86 5.28
C GLY A 53 0.49 0.79 6.18
N VAL A 54 1.12 -0.21 5.56
CA VAL A 54 1.86 -1.29 6.25
C VAL A 54 3.36 -1.03 6.11
N GLN A 55 4.14 -1.23 7.18
CA GLN A 55 5.61 -1.16 7.11
C GLN A 55 6.14 -2.11 6.05
N PHE A 56 6.93 -1.58 5.12
CA PHE A 56 7.53 -2.38 4.05
C PHE A 56 8.51 -3.41 4.64
N ALA A 57 8.45 -4.65 4.13
CA ALA A 57 9.26 -5.79 4.61
C ALA A 57 9.23 -6.00 6.13
N GLY A 58 8.13 -5.63 6.81
CA GLY A 58 8.01 -5.74 8.26
C GLY A 58 8.91 -4.78 9.07
N GLY A 59 9.40 -3.70 8.43
CA GLY A 59 10.28 -2.68 9.03
C GLY A 59 11.77 -2.97 8.82
N GLY A 60 12.63 -2.36 9.64
CA GLY A 60 14.09 -2.57 9.60
C GLY A 60 14.86 -1.57 8.72
N TYR A 61 14.15 -0.77 7.94
CA TYR A 61 14.67 0.45 7.34
C TYR A 61 14.60 1.60 8.34
N SER A 62 15.49 2.58 8.23
CA SER A 62 15.44 3.78 9.06
C SER A 62 16.32 4.91 8.48
N GLU A 63 16.49 6.03 9.19
CA GLU A 63 17.40 7.09 8.74
C GLU A 63 18.86 6.66 8.84
N THR A 64 19.17 5.82 9.84
CA THR A 64 20.49 5.23 10.09
C THR A 64 20.71 3.91 9.32
N ASN A 65 19.63 3.26 8.87
CA ASN A 65 19.68 2.07 8.00
C ASN A 65 18.80 2.24 6.73
N PRO A 66 19.12 3.21 5.87
CA PRO A 66 18.22 3.61 4.79
C PRO A 66 18.17 2.61 3.64
N ASP A 67 19.24 1.88 3.41
CA ASP A 67 19.37 0.88 2.34
C ASP A 67 18.90 -0.52 2.80
N GLY A 68 18.36 -0.62 4.02
CA GLY A 68 17.90 -1.88 4.60
C GLY A 68 19.06 -2.84 4.83
N PRO A 69 18.90 -4.15 4.57
CA PRO A 69 17.67 -4.83 4.16
C PRO A 69 16.56 -4.77 5.22
N GLY A 70 15.30 -4.84 4.76
CA GLY A 70 14.13 -4.91 5.63
C GLY A 70 14.06 -6.21 6.44
N LYS A 71 13.30 -6.23 7.54
CA LYS A 71 13.24 -7.35 8.50
C LYS A 71 12.93 -8.68 7.81
N ASP A 72 11.98 -8.66 6.88
CA ASP A 72 11.67 -9.78 6.00
C ASP A 72 12.68 -9.83 4.82
N ARG A 73 13.34 -10.97 4.67
CA ARG A 73 14.37 -11.21 3.65
C ARG A 73 13.81 -11.62 2.31
N ASP A 74 12.53 -12.02 2.27
CA ASP A 74 11.83 -12.39 1.06
C ASP A 74 11.37 -11.14 0.28
N PHE A 75 11.73 -9.94 0.75
CA PHE A 75 11.47 -8.70 0.04
C PHE A 75 12.71 -8.22 -0.75
N HIS A 76 12.48 -7.70 -1.95
CA HIS A 76 13.44 -6.88 -2.66
C HIS A 76 13.82 -5.67 -1.79
N VAL A 77 15.10 -5.30 -1.82
CA VAL A 77 15.60 -4.13 -1.08
C VAL A 77 15.03 -2.87 -1.72
N ALA A 78 14.49 -1.97 -0.90
CA ALA A 78 14.02 -0.69 -1.37
C ALA A 78 15.22 0.20 -1.77
N SER A 79 15.14 0.80 -2.95
CA SER A 79 15.98 1.93 -3.33
C SER A 79 15.59 3.16 -2.52
N THR A 80 16.55 4.06 -2.31
CA THR A 80 16.33 5.27 -1.53
C THR A 80 17.12 6.45 -2.06
N GLU A 81 16.59 7.64 -1.82
CA GLU A 81 17.27 8.89 -2.11
C GLU A 81 16.88 9.98 -1.12
N ARG A 82 17.80 10.91 -0.84
CA ARG A 82 17.48 12.15 -0.14
C ARG A 82 17.21 13.27 -1.14
N ARG A 83 16.08 13.96 -0.97
CA ARG A 83 15.80 15.25 -1.63
C ARG A 83 15.62 16.30 -0.54
N GLY A 84 16.66 17.10 -0.31
CA GLY A 84 16.73 18.03 0.82
C GLY A 84 16.75 17.27 2.15
N LEU A 85 15.90 17.68 3.10
CA LEU A 85 15.81 17.06 4.43
C LEU A 85 15.00 15.76 4.47
N LYS A 86 14.32 15.39 3.38
CA LYS A 86 13.45 14.22 3.34
C LYS A 86 14.11 13.08 2.59
N ARG A 87 13.93 11.88 3.12
CA ARG A 87 14.28 10.62 2.46
C ARG A 87 13.03 10.01 1.83
N PHE A 88 13.23 9.47 0.64
CA PHE A 88 12.23 8.76 -0.15
C PHE A 88 12.71 7.33 -0.40
N TRP A 89 11.76 6.43 -0.56
CA TRP A 89 12.01 5.02 -0.86
C TRP A 89 11.09 4.54 -1.98
N TRP A 90 11.57 3.60 -2.78
CA TRP A 90 10.79 2.91 -3.80
C TRP A 90 11.36 1.53 -4.05
N VAL A 91 10.60 0.66 -4.70
CA VAL A 91 11.11 -0.59 -5.26
C VAL A 91 11.04 -0.48 -6.77
N ASN A 92 12.18 -0.63 -7.44
CA ASN A 92 12.23 -0.55 -8.88
C ASN A 92 11.48 -1.74 -9.50
N ASN A 93 10.62 -1.47 -10.47
CA ASN A 93 9.84 -2.52 -11.13
C ASN A 93 10.65 -3.29 -12.20
N ASN A 94 11.92 -2.91 -12.42
CA ASN A 94 12.84 -3.42 -13.43
C ASN A 94 12.23 -3.41 -14.85
N ALA A 95 11.36 -2.44 -15.14
CA ALA A 95 10.81 -2.27 -16.47
C ALA A 95 11.94 -2.15 -17.50
N ARG A 96 11.75 -2.79 -18.66
CA ARG A 96 12.76 -2.81 -19.72
C ARG A 96 13.11 -1.39 -20.16
N GLY A 97 14.36 -0.99 -19.98
CA GLY A 97 14.83 0.37 -20.29
C GLY A 97 14.64 1.40 -19.18
N GLY A 98 14.22 0.97 -17.98
CA GLY A 98 14.22 1.78 -16.77
C GLY A 98 15.62 2.15 -16.30
N THR A 99 15.70 3.06 -15.33
CA THR A 99 16.97 3.52 -14.74
C THR A 99 17.10 3.04 -13.30
N ALA A 100 18.21 3.39 -12.64
CA ALA A 100 18.37 3.15 -11.21
C ALA A 100 17.66 4.22 -10.34
N GLY A 101 17.18 5.30 -10.94
CA GLY A 101 16.42 6.35 -10.27
C GLY A 101 14.98 5.94 -10.01
N PHE A 102 14.21 6.84 -9.40
CA PHE A 102 12.77 6.66 -9.27
C PHE A 102 12.07 6.96 -10.60
N GLU A 103 11.31 5.99 -11.11
CA GLU A 103 10.37 6.18 -12.21
C GLU A 103 8.92 6.16 -11.74
N LEU A 104 8.02 6.77 -12.52
CA LEU A 104 6.58 6.75 -12.21
C LEU A 104 6.00 5.33 -12.17
N THR A 105 6.60 4.40 -12.90
CA THR A 105 6.20 3.00 -12.95
C THR A 105 6.69 2.18 -11.75
N ASP A 106 7.60 2.72 -10.94
CA ASP A 106 8.13 2.04 -9.75
C ASP A 106 7.14 2.00 -8.60
N MET A 107 7.31 1.02 -7.71
CA MET A 107 6.49 0.93 -6.51
C MET A 107 6.95 1.96 -5.48
N LYS A 108 6.24 3.08 -5.41
CA LYS A 108 6.54 4.15 -4.44
C LYS A 108 6.27 3.68 -3.02
N LEU A 109 7.21 3.90 -2.10
CA LEU A 109 6.99 3.66 -0.68
C LEU A 109 6.82 4.98 0.06
N TYR A 110 5.79 5.06 0.91
CA TYR A 110 5.46 6.27 1.64
C TYR A 110 6.30 6.38 2.90
N THR A 111 7.02 7.48 3.04
CA THR A 111 7.77 7.76 4.25
C THR A 111 6.84 8.10 5.40
N ARG A 112 6.84 7.27 6.45
CA ARG A 112 6.13 7.51 7.72
C ARG A 112 7.07 7.36 8.90
N VAL A 113 6.79 8.06 10.00
CA VAL A 113 7.48 7.80 11.27
C VAL A 113 6.95 6.50 11.83
N ALA A 114 7.83 5.53 12.06
CA ALA A 114 7.43 4.22 12.55
C ALA A 114 6.91 4.31 13.98
N THR A 115 5.70 3.79 14.21
CA THR A 115 5.07 3.70 15.54
C THR A 115 5.22 2.31 16.17
N ARG A 116 5.77 1.34 15.43
CA ARG A 116 5.95 -0.05 15.85
C ARG A 116 7.18 -0.68 15.17
N GLY A 117 7.62 -1.84 15.64
CA GLY A 117 8.73 -2.58 15.00
C GLY A 117 10.12 -2.12 15.45
N SER A 118 11.13 -2.38 14.63
CA SER A 118 12.50 -1.88 14.85
C SER A 118 12.59 -0.39 14.49
N GLN A 119 13.47 0.38 15.14
CA GLN A 119 13.70 1.81 14.85
C GLN A 119 12.44 2.68 14.93
N ILE A 120 11.62 2.48 15.98
CA ILE A 120 10.45 3.31 16.30
C ILE A 120 10.89 4.77 16.46
N GLY A 121 10.09 5.70 15.93
CA GLY A 121 10.38 7.13 15.96
C GLY A 121 11.23 7.62 14.78
N GLU A 122 11.78 6.72 13.98
CA GLU A 122 12.49 7.07 12.74
C GLU A 122 11.56 6.99 11.51
N ALA A 123 11.94 7.72 10.46
CA ALA A 123 11.28 7.65 9.17
C ALA A 123 11.57 6.30 8.48
N GLN A 124 10.52 5.64 7.99
CA GLN A 124 10.59 4.31 7.35
C GLN A 124 9.65 4.26 6.14
N PRO A 125 9.92 3.35 5.17
CA PRO A 125 9.05 3.07 4.05
C PRO A 125 7.81 2.26 4.43
N TYR A 126 6.65 2.70 3.95
CA TYR A 126 5.37 2.03 4.08
C TYR A 126 4.73 1.78 2.71
N VAL A 127 4.01 0.68 2.59
CA VAL A 127 3.14 0.39 1.46
C VAL A 127 1.76 0.97 1.75
N GLU A 128 1.28 1.83 0.86
CA GLU A 128 -0.06 2.45 0.92
C GLU A 128 -0.80 2.24 -0.40
N CYS A 129 -2.06 2.67 -0.50
CA CYS A 129 -2.89 2.48 -1.70
C CYS A 129 -2.16 2.92 -2.98
N ALA A 130 -1.53 4.11 -2.93
CA ALA A 130 -0.87 4.70 -4.08
C ALA A 130 0.58 4.21 -4.30
N SER A 131 1.04 3.23 -3.51
CA SER A 131 2.24 2.45 -3.80
C SER A 131 2.03 1.62 -5.06
N CYS A 132 0.88 0.95 -5.15
CA CYS A 132 0.50 0.13 -6.31
C CYS A 132 -0.33 0.92 -7.34
N HIS A 133 -1.14 1.87 -6.88
CA HIS A 133 -2.04 2.64 -7.73
C HIS A 133 -1.51 4.05 -8.04
N ASP A 134 -1.67 4.48 -9.29
CA ASP A 134 -1.43 5.85 -9.74
C ASP A 134 -2.64 6.36 -10.52
N PRO A 135 -3.46 7.24 -9.93
CA PRO A 135 -4.69 7.74 -10.56
C PRO A 135 -4.42 8.61 -11.80
N HIS A 136 -3.17 8.99 -12.07
CA HIS A 136 -2.80 9.76 -13.25
C HIS A 136 -2.35 8.87 -14.43
N VAL A 137 -2.27 7.55 -14.25
CA VAL A 137 -1.97 6.62 -15.34
C VAL A 137 -3.23 6.42 -16.19
N SER A 138 -3.17 6.76 -17.47
CA SER A 138 -4.27 6.63 -18.43
C SER A 138 -4.42 5.22 -19.02
N ASP A 139 -3.37 4.41 -18.94
CA ASP A 139 -3.24 3.21 -19.78
C ASP A 139 -3.69 1.93 -19.07
N ASN A 140 -4.04 2.01 -17.79
CA ASN A 140 -4.53 0.89 -16.99
C ASN A 140 -5.87 1.24 -16.31
N PRO A 141 -6.98 0.53 -16.61
CA PRO A 141 -8.29 0.79 -15.99
C PRO A 141 -8.32 0.66 -14.46
N THR A 142 -7.36 -0.06 -13.89
CA THR A 142 -7.21 -0.26 -12.44
C THR A 142 -6.17 0.67 -11.82
N PHE A 143 -5.59 1.58 -12.62
CA PHE A 143 -4.56 2.51 -12.19
C PHE A 143 -3.28 1.84 -11.66
N LEU A 144 -3.01 0.56 -11.94
CA LEU A 144 -1.79 -0.07 -11.44
C LEU A 144 -0.55 0.48 -12.15
N ARG A 145 0.51 0.73 -11.36
CA ARG A 145 1.83 1.17 -11.86
C ARG A 145 2.56 0.09 -12.68
N VAL A 146 2.27 -1.16 -12.37
CA VAL A 146 2.88 -2.36 -12.99
C VAL A 146 1.76 -3.23 -13.58
N ASP A 147 2.00 -3.82 -14.75
CA ASP A 147 1.07 -4.78 -15.36
C ASP A 147 0.90 -5.99 -14.43
N PRO A 148 -0.33 -6.37 -14.01
CA PRO A 148 -0.54 -7.47 -13.08
C PRO A 148 -0.34 -8.87 -13.70
N ARG A 149 -0.10 -9.00 -15.00
CA ARG A 149 0.20 -10.29 -15.65
C ARG A 149 1.35 -10.99 -14.93
N GLU A 150 1.26 -12.31 -14.83
CA GLU A 150 2.27 -13.16 -14.18
C GLU A 150 2.62 -12.76 -12.74
N SER A 151 1.71 -12.06 -12.06
CA SER A 151 1.88 -11.56 -10.69
C SER A 151 3.00 -10.52 -10.54
N GLN A 152 3.37 -9.80 -11.61
CA GLN A 152 4.50 -8.85 -11.58
C GLN A 152 4.33 -7.74 -10.53
N VAL A 153 3.10 -7.34 -10.19
CA VAL A 153 2.83 -6.43 -9.06
C VAL A 153 3.38 -6.98 -7.75
N CYS A 154 3.12 -8.26 -7.45
CA CYS A 154 3.59 -8.91 -6.23
C CYS A 154 5.11 -9.12 -6.27
N LEU A 155 5.61 -9.56 -7.43
CA LEU A 155 7.02 -9.86 -7.66
C LEU A 155 7.89 -8.60 -7.75
N THR A 156 7.29 -7.42 -7.85
CA THR A 156 8.03 -6.16 -7.69
C THR A 156 8.62 -6.06 -6.28
N CYS A 157 7.90 -6.54 -5.26
CA CYS A 157 8.34 -6.46 -3.86
C CYS A 157 8.87 -7.79 -3.32
N HIS A 158 8.37 -8.94 -3.79
CA HIS A 158 8.69 -10.25 -3.22
C HIS A 158 9.63 -11.08 -4.09
N ASN A 159 10.75 -11.50 -3.51
CA ASN A 159 11.58 -12.59 -3.99
C ASN A 159 10.83 -13.92 -3.81
N LYS A 160 10.95 -14.84 -4.77
CA LYS A 160 10.46 -16.22 -4.65
C LYS A 160 11.53 -17.14 -4.08
#